data_AF-A0A3B8H9A3-F1
#
_entry.id   AF-A0A3B8H9A3-F1
#
_cell.length_a   1.000
_cell.length_b   1.000
_cell.length_c   1.000
_cell.angle_alpha   90.00
_cell.angle_beta   90.00
_cell.angle_gamma   90.00
#
_symmetry.space_group_name_H-M   'P 1'
#
loop_
_entity.id
_entity.type
_entity.pdbx_description
1 polymer ?
#
loop_
_entity_poly.entity_id
_entity_poly.type
_entity_poly.pdbx_seq_one_letter_code
_entity_poly.pdbx_strand_id
1 'polypeptide(L)'
;MAGHALKARWGQPMTGIISNIVFFGVAWALWYIFSDPRGPVGSFPYPFVMYLAMMILVGLWQHMFLGDWPFQNMSQPARGIVQTIVNLILVWIVIHVVFYRILGLGFNFLSQSNLNELAAAGKAILPDGKAMALAAMQEKHFAESAVVTYVLIGFYSYPFITILFGKWPIRPSDLPQPQAGFAEIGYCSMLTLFFYSILIVPFWGLVFGKTLGTSFGLNFPWWGNINGTGHVHWVFGWWEWMIIVLFMTPNVWR
;
A
#
# COMPACT_ATOMS: atom_id res chain seq x y z
N MET A 1 21.23 17.95 11.25
CA MET A 1 21.43 16.52 10.98
C MET A 1 22.65 16.36 10.07
N ALA A 2 23.83 16.26 10.66
CA ALA A 2 25.06 15.93 9.93
C ALA A 2 25.65 14.69 10.61
N GLY A 3 26.03 13.68 9.83
CA GLY A 3 26.73 12.51 10.35
C GLY A 3 26.12 11.17 9.98
N HIS A 4 25.92 10.92 8.69
CA HIS A 4 26.33 9.70 7.97
C HIS A 4 25.92 9.90 6.50
N ALA A 5 26.59 10.80 5.79
CA ALA A 5 26.50 10.80 4.33
C ALA A 5 26.93 9.40 3.86
N LEU A 6 26.07 8.70 3.11
CA LEU A 6 26.37 7.38 2.58
C LEU A 6 27.65 7.47 1.75
N LYS A 7 28.74 6.89 2.24
CA LYS A 7 30.02 6.89 1.53
C LYS A 7 30.01 5.75 0.52
N ALA A 8 30.20 6.09 -0.75
CA ALA A 8 30.33 5.10 -1.81
C ALA A 8 31.50 4.15 -1.50
N ARG A 9 31.22 2.84 -1.42
CA ARG A 9 32.23 1.84 -1.03
C ARG A 9 33.38 1.74 -2.03
N TRP A 10 33.10 1.93 -3.33
CA TRP A 10 34.05 1.84 -4.43
C TRP A 10 34.14 3.13 -5.26
N GLY A 11 33.70 4.26 -4.70
CA GLY A 11 33.53 5.50 -5.45
C GLY A 11 32.38 5.45 -6.46
N GLN A 12 32.17 6.55 -7.18
CA GLN A 12 31.21 6.65 -8.27
C GLN A 12 31.95 6.61 -9.61
N PRO A 13 31.40 5.94 -10.65
CA PRO A 13 30.07 5.33 -10.71
C PRO A 13 30.01 3.87 -10.23
N MET A 14 31.16 3.28 -9.86
CA MET A 14 31.29 1.83 -9.65
C MET A 14 30.34 1.28 -8.57
N THR A 15 30.16 2.01 -7.46
CA THR A 15 29.23 1.60 -6.41
C THR A 15 27.79 1.50 -6.93
N GLY A 16 27.37 2.45 -7.78
CA GLY A 16 26.05 2.43 -8.40
C GLY A 16 25.87 1.23 -9.35
N ILE A 17 26.86 0.95 -10.19
CA ILE A 17 26.83 -0.17 -11.15
C ILE A 17 26.73 -1.52 -10.41
N ILE A 18 27.61 -1.75 -9.44
CA ILE A 18 27.63 -3.00 -8.66
C ILE A 18 26.32 -3.15 -7.89
N SER A 19 25.85 -2.09 -7.23
CA SER A 19 24.60 -2.10 -6.50
C SER A 19 23.42 -2.45 -7.42
N ASN A 20 23.34 -1.84 -8.61
CA ASN A 20 22.27 -2.10 -9.56
C ASN A 20 22.26 -3.57 -10.02
N ILE A 21 23.40 -4.11 -10.44
CA ILE A 21 23.50 -5.50 -10.91
C ILE A 21 23.12 -6.49 -9.79
N VAL A 22 23.64 -6.27 -8.57
CA VAL A 22 23.35 -7.14 -7.42
C VAL A 22 21.88 -7.09 -7.04
N PHE A 23 21.29 -5.90 -6.87
CA PHE A 23 19.87 -5.79 -6.52
C PHE A 23 18.95 -6.25 -7.64
N PHE A 24 19.33 -6.04 -8.90
CA PHE A 24 18.60 -6.59 -10.04
C PHE A 24 18.58 -8.13 -10.00
N GLY A 25 19.75 -8.75 -9.82
CA GLY A 25 19.85 -10.21 -9.72
C GLY A 25 19.05 -10.77 -8.55
N VAL A 26 19.13 -10.15 -7.38
CA VAL A 26 18.34 -10.54 -6.19
C VAL A 26 16.85 -10.36 -6.43
N ALA A 27 16.42 -9.20 -6.94
CA ALA A 27 15.01 -8.92 -7.21
C ALA A 27 14.45 -9.88 -8.26
N TRP A 28 15.20 -10.16 -9.33
CA TRP A 28 14.80 -11.09 -10.38
C TRP A 28 14.69 -12.53 -9.86
N ALA A 29 15.61 -12.98 -9.03
CA ALA A 29 15.56 -14.31 -8.41
C ALA A 29 14.35 -14.43 -7.46
N LEU A 30 14.13 -13.44 -6.58
CA LEU A 30 12.97 -13.42 -5.69
C LEU A 30 11.66 -13.35 -6.47
N TRP A 31 11.61 -12.55 -7.54
CA TRP A 31 10.47 -12.48 -8.45
C TRP A 31 10.18 -13.85 -9.08
N TYR A 32 11.20 -14.51 -9.64
CA TYR A 32 11.02 -15.83 -10.24
C TYR A 32 10.54 -16.87 -9.23
N ILE A 33 11.11 -16.89 -8.03
CA ILE A 33 10.74 -17.87 -7.00
C ILE A 33 9.30 -17.65 -6.51
N PHE A 34 8.96 -16.41 -6.15
CA PHE A 34 7.72 -16.13 -5.43
C PHE A 34 6.56 -15.69 -6.33
N SER A 35 6.85 -15.01 -7.44
CA SER A 35 5.84 -14.24 -8.19
C SER A 35 5.56 -14.84 -9.56
N ASP A 36 6.58 -15.10 -10.36
CA ASP A 36 6.43 -15.55 -11.75
C ASP A 36 5.51 -16.78 -11.81
N PRO A 37 4.46 -16.81 -12.65
CA PRO A 37 3.57 -17.97 -12.79
C PRO A 37 4.27 -19.27 -13.19
N ARG A 38 5.48 -19.18 -13.77
CA ARG A 38 6.34 -20.32 -14.12
C ARG A 38 7.27 -20.74 -12.97
N GLY A 39 7.32 -19.93 -11.92
CA GLY A 39 8.06 -20.17 -10.70
C GLY A 39 7.39 -21.21 -9.79
N PRO A 40 8.09 -21.65 -8.73
CA PRO A 40 7.59 -22.66 -7.82
C PRO A 40 6.37 -22.22 -6.99
N VAL A 41 6.25 -20.92 -6.68
CA VAL A 41 5.13 -20.39 -5.88
C VAL A 41 4.01 -19.82 -6.76
N GLY A 42 4.34 -19.12 -7.85
CA GLY A 42 3.36 -18.61 -8.81
C GLY A 42 2.28 -17.68 -8.24
N SER A 43 2.62 -16.82 -7.27
CA SER A 43 1.61 -16.01 -6.55
C SER A 43 1.21 -14.69 -7.22
N PHE A 44 1.64 -14.46 -8.48
CA PHE A 44 1.22 -13.31 -9.26
C PHE A 44 -0.15 -13.55 -9.95
N PRO A 45 -1.04 -12.52 -10.02
CA PRO A 45 -0.85 -11.17 -9.48
C PRO A 45 -1.08 -11.07 -7.98
N TYR A 46 -2.04 -11.83 -7.45
CA TYR A 46 -2.41 -11.80 -6.05
C TYR A 46 -2.24 -13.18 -5.43
N PRO A 47 -1.81 -13.28 -4.16
CA PRO A 47 -1.64 -12.18 -3.17
C PRO A 47 -0.33 -11.40 -3.30
N PHE A 48 0.57 -11.74 -4.23
CA PHE A 48 1.93 -11.18 -4.29
C PHE A 48 1.96 -9.65 -4.30
N VAL A 49 1.21 -9.01 -5.20
CA VAL A 49 1.21 -7.55 -5.37
C VAL A 49 0.70 -6.84 -4.11
N MET A 50 -0.27 -7.41 -3.40
CA MET A 50 -0.78 -6.84 -2.13
C MET A 50 0.30 -6.84 -1.06
N TYR A 51 1.00 -7.96 -0.88
CA TYR A 51 2.10 -8.04 0.08
C TYR A 51 3.23 -7.08 -0.29
N LEU A 52 3.64 -7.06 -1.56
CA LEU A 52 4.71 -6.19 -2.04
C LEU A 52 4.37 -4.71 -1.81
N ALA A 53 3.15 -4.29 -2.17
CA ALA A 53 2.71 -2.91 -1.96
C ALA A 53 2.77 -2.56 -0.46
N MET A 54 2.19 -3.41 0.40
CA MET A 54 2.16 -3.16 1.83
C MET A 54 3.56 -3.15 2.46
N MET A 55 4.48 -3.98 1.98
CA MET A 55 5.88 -3.98 2.42
C MET A 55 6.55 -2.62 2.22
N ILE A 56 6.31 -1.97 1.08
CA ILE A 56 6.88 -0.64 0.81
C ILE A 56 6.27 0.39 1.77
N LEU A 57 4.95 0.35 2.00
CA LEU A 57 4.29 1.28 2.93
C LEU A 57 4.78 1.09 4.37
N VAL A 58 4.87 -0.15 4.86
CA VAL A 58 5.43 -0.46 6.19
C VAL A 58 6.91 -0.07 6.26
N GLY A 59 7.66 -0.21 5.16
CA GLY A 59 9.05 0.23 5.07
C GLY A 59 9.17 1.75 5.26
N LEU A 60 8.26 2.53 4.69
CA LEU A 60 8.15 3.97 4.96
C LEU A 60 7.88 4.23 6.44
N TRP A 61 7.00 3.47 7.09
CA TRP A 61 6.73 3.65 8.52
C TRP A 61 7.98 3.40 9.38
N GLN A 62 8.66 2.28 9.13
CA GLN A 62 9.87 1.88 9.86
C GLN A 62 10.98 2.92 9.71
N HIS A 63 11.25 3.35 8.47
CA HIS A 63 12.42 4.18 8.19
C HIS A 63 12.12 5.69 8.26
N MET A 64 11.07 6.15 7.57
CA MET A 64 10.79 7.59 7.41
C MET A 64 10.16 8.22 8.66
N PHE A 65 9.33 7.45 9.37
CA PHE A 65 8.55 7.95 10.51
C PHE A 65 9.13 7.53 11.86
N LEU A 66 9.42 6.24 12.02
CA LEU A 66 9.98 5.71 13.27
C LEU A 66 11.50 5.84 13.37
N GLY A 67 12.18 6.26 12.30
CA GLY A 67 13.63 6.47 12.31
C GLY A 67 14.39 5.21 12.72
N ASP A 68 13.97 4.06 12.21
CA ASP A 68 14.53 2.73 12.49
C ASP A 68 14.31 2.20 13.93
N TRP A 69 13.50 2.88 14.77
CA TRP A 69 13.25 2.44 16.14
C TRP A 69 12.60 1.04 16.23
N PRO A 70 13.02 0.16 17.18
CA PRO A 70 14.10 0.33 18.17
C PRO A 70 15.49 -0.16 17.71
N PHE A 71 15.67 -0.38 16.41
CA PHE A 71 16.87 -1.01 15.83
C PHE A 71 17.90 0.00 15.29
N GLN A 72 17.72 1.29 15.54
CA GLN A 72 18.53 2.36 14.96
C GLN A 72 20.04 2.20 15.25
N ASN A 73 20.39 1.64 16.41
CA ASN A 73 21.78 1.45 16.84
C ASN A 73 22.41 0.13 16.35
N MET A 74 21.67 -0.72 15.64
CA MET A 74 22.20 -1.97 15.11
C MET A 74 23.09 -1.72 13.89
N SER A 75 24.21 -2.41 13.79
CA SER A 75 25.11 -2.32 12.64
C SER A 75 24.51 -3.00 11.40
N GLN A 76 24.91 -2.55 10.21
CA GLN A 76 24.65 -3.30 8.99
C GLN A 76 25.60 -4.51 8.90
N PRO A 77 25.17 -5.66 8.36
CA PRO A 77 23.88 -5.91 7.71
C PRO A 77 22.74 -6.34 8.67
N ALA A 78 23.04 -6.55 9.95
CA ALA A 78 22.10 -7.09 10.92
C ALA A 78 20.82 -6.23 11.01
N ARG A 79 20.95 -4.89 11.00
CA ARG A 79 19.80 -3.98 11.03
C ARG A 79 18.86 -4.21 9.85
N GLY A 80 19.39 -4.31 8.62
CA GLY A 80 18.59 -4.55 7.43
C GLY A 80 17.86 -5.90 7.47
N ILE A 81 18.53 -6.95 7.97
CA ILE A 81 17.91 -8.29 8.13
C ILE A 81 16.77 -8.23 9.14
N VAL A 82 17.02 -7.67 10.32
CA VAL A 82 16.00 -7.55 11.39
C VAL A 82 14.83 -6.70 10.94
N GLN A 83 15.07 -5.56 10.31
CA GLN A 83 14.01 -4.70 9.80
C GLN A 83 13.18 -5.38 8.71
N THR A 84 13.80 -6.17 7.83
CA THR A 84 13.08 -6.96 6.81
C THR A 84 12.17 -7.99 7.47
N ILE A 85 12.65 -8.72 8.48
CA ILE A 85 11.84 -9.69 9.21
C ILE A 85 10.66 -9.00 9.90
N VAL A 86 10.92 -7.89 10.60
CA VAL A 86 9.87 -7.09 11.25
C VAL A 86 8.88 -6.52 10.23
N ASN A 87 9.36 -6.10 9.06
CA ASN A 87 8.51 -5.63 7.97
C ASN A 87 7.52 -6.72 7.54
N LEU A 88 8.01 -7.93 7.27
CA LEU A 88 7.16 -9.07 6.88
C LEU A 88 6.10 -9.41 7.94
N ILE A 89 6.49 -9.40 9.22
CA ILE A 89 5.57 -9.62 10.34
C ILE A 89 4.50 -8.52 10.39
N LEU A 90 4.91 -7.26 10.32
CA LEU A 90 4.00 -6.11 10.36
C LEU A 90 3.06 -6.09 9.14
N VAL A 91 3.55 -6.40 7.95
CA VAL A 91 2.73 -6.52 6.73
C VAL A 91 1.68 -7.60 6.91
N TRP A 92 2.07 -8.77 7.41
CA TRP A 92 1.12 -9.83 7.70
C TRP A 92 0.05 -9.37 8.68
N ILE A 93 0.44 -8.70 9.78
CA ILE A 93 -0.50 -8.15 10.79
C ILE A 93 -1.43 -7.11 10.15
N VAL A 94 -0.90 -6.17 9.37
CA VAL A 94 -1.71 -5.13 8.74
C VAL A 94 -2.74 -5.74 7.80
N ILE A 95 -2.35 -6.68 6.94
CA ILE A 95 -3.27 -7.33 6.00
C ILE A 95 -4.30 -8.18 6.76
N HIS A 96 -3.84 -9.13 7.58
CA HIS A 96 -4.71 -10.18 8.13
C HIS A 96 -5.46 -9.74 9.36
N VAL A 97 -4.92 -8.83 10.16
CA VAL A 97 -5.58 -8.32 11.37
C VAL A 97 -6.28 -7.02 11.05
N VAL A 98 -5.55 -5.99 10.61
CA VAL A 98 -6.14 -4.65 10.44
C VAL A 98 -7.15 -4.63 9.29
N PHE A 99 -6.76 -5.02 8.07
CA PHE A 99 -7.68 -5.00 6.94
C PHE A 99 -8.73 -6.11 7.02
N TYR A 100 -8.31 -7.37 7.18
CA TYR A 100 -9.27 -8.48 7.04
C TYR A 100 -10.18 -8.67 8.26
N ARG A 101 -9.69 -8.39 9.48
CA ARG A 101 -10.40 -8.71 10.73
C ARG A 101 -10.91 -7.50 11.50
N ILE A 102 -10.32 -6.32 11.35
CA ILE A 102 -10.81 -5.09 12.01
C ILE A 102 -11.66 -4.30 11.03
N LEU A 103 -11.06 -3.79 9.95
CA LEU A 103 -11.77 -3.00 8.94
C LEU A 103 -12.78 -3.85 8.16
N GLY A 104 -12.45 -5.12 7.94
CA GLY A 104 -13.32 -6.11 7.28
C GLY A 104 -14.63 -6.38 8.01
N LEU A 105 -14.73 -6.09 9.32
CA LEU A 105 -16.00 -6.23 10.07
C LEU A 105 -17.06 -5.26 9.56
N GLY A 106 -16.64 -4.03 9.23
CA GLY A 106 -17.52 -3.01 8.68
C GLY A 106 -17.58 -3.02 7.15
N PHE A 107 -16.48 -3.39 6.49
CA PHE A 107 -16.31 -3.26 5.05
C PHE A 107 -15.83 -4.58 4.43
N ASN A 108 -16.77 -5.44 4.02
CA ASN A 108 -16.44 -6.76 3.45
C ASN A 108 -15.48 -6.68 2.26
N PHE A 109 -15.52 -5.62 1.45
CA PHE A 109 -14.61 -5.44 0.32
C PHE A 109 -13.14 -5.24 0.73
N LEU A 110 -12.82 -5.07 2.02
CA LEU A 110 -11.46 -5.02 2.55
C LEU A 110 -10.96 -6.39 3.06
N SER A 111 -11.80 -7.43 3.01
CA SER A 111 -11.47 -8.75 3.56
C SER A 111 -11.78 -9.87 2.58
N GLN A 112 -10.73 -10.43 1.96
CA GLN A 112 -10.91 -11.53 1.02
C GLN A 112 -11.47 -12.77 1.72
N SER A 113 -11.13 -12.97 3.00
CA SER A 113 -11.71 -14.06 3.80
C SER A 113 -13.22 -13.88 3.96
N ASN A 114 -13.69 -12.68 4.29
CA ASN A 114 -15.13 -12.45 4.48
C ASN A 114 -15.89 -12.59 3.15
N LEU A 115 -15.32 -12.10 2.04
CA LEU A 115 -15.92 -12.27 0.71
C LEU A 115 -16.02 -13.75 0.32
N ASN A 116 -14.98 -14.53 0.56
CA ASN A 116 -14.97 -15.97 0.30
C ASN A 116 -16.00 -16.70 1.17
N GLU A 117 -16.11 -16.35 2.46
CA GLU A 117 -17.12 -16.91 3.37
C GLU A 117 -18.56 -16.57 2.92
N LEU A 118 -18.80 -15.34 2.45
CA LEU A 118 -20.10 -14.93 1.89
C LEU A 118 -20.44 -15.71 0.61
N ALA A 119 -19.47 -15.92 -0.28
CA ALA A 119 -19.67 -16.71 -1.49
C ALA A 119 -19.92 -18.19 -1.17
N ALA A 120 -19.15 -18.78 -0.25
CA ALA A 120 -19.33 -20.16 0.20
C ALA A 120 -20.70 -20.39 0.87
N ALA A 121 -21.23 -19.38 1.57
CA ALA A 121 -22.55 -19.41 2.17
C ALA A 121 -23.70 -19.09 1.20
N GLY A 122 -23.42 -18.84 -0.09
CA GLY A 122 -24.42 -18.45 -1.09
C GLY A 122 -25.04 -17.07 -0.85
N LYS A 123 -24.37 -16.20 -0.07
CA LYS A 123 -24.84 -14.85 0.31
C LYS A 123 -24.30 -13.75 -0.60
N ALA A 124 -23.32 -14.04 -1.44
CA ALA A 124 -22.85 -13.13 -2.48
C ALA A 124 -23.77 -13.23 -3.70
N ILE A 125 -24.88 -12.47 -3.70
CA ILE A 125 -25.90 -12.52 -4.76
C ILE A 125 -25.59 -11.53 -5.87
N LEU A 126 -25.50 -12.02 -7.10
CA LEU A 126 -25.29 -11.27 -8.34
C LEU A 126 -26.56 -10.50 -8.77
N PRO A 127 -26.45 -9.52 -9.71
CA PRO A 127 -27.61 -8.76 -10.17
C PRO A 127 -28.72 -9.61 -10.81
N ASP A 128 -28.39 -10.79 -11.33
CA ASP A 128 -29.35 -11.74 -11.91
C ASP A 128 -30.03 -12.64 -10.85
N GLY A 129 -29.78 -12.38 -9.57
CA GLY A 129 -30.34 -13.12 -8.44
C GLY A 129 -29.61 -14.43 -8.11
N LYS A 130 -28.54 -14.78 -8.84
CA LYS A 130 -27.78 -16.02 -8.60
C LYS A 130 -26.67 -15.79 -7.59
N ALA A 131 -26.35 -16.80 -6.79
CA ALA A 131 -25.18 -16.75 -5.93
C ALA A 131 -23.89 -16.85 -6.75
N MET A 132 -22.90 -16.01 -6.42
CA MET A 132 -21.54 -16.13 -6.93
C MET A 132 -20.86 -17.37 -6.31
N ALA A 133 -20.31 -18.22 -7.16
CA ALA A 133 -19.53 -19.38 -6.73
C ALA A 133 -18.23 -18.96 -6.03
N LEU A 134 -17.79 -19.74 -5.03
CA LEU A 134 -16.53 -19.49 -4.30
C LEU A 134 -15.32 -19.38 -5.23
N ALA A 135 -15.19 -20.26 -6.23
CA ALA A 135 -14.09 -20.22 -7.19
C ALA A 135 -14.04 -18.88 -7.94
N ALA A 136 -15.20 -18.42 -8.43
CA ALA A 136 -15.30 -17.12 -9.09
C ALA A 136 -14.98 -15.96 -8.14
N MET A 137 -15.31 -16.08 -6.84
CA MET A 137 -14.96 -15.06 -5.85
C MET A 137 -13.46 -14.96 -5.60
N GLN A 138 -12.79 -16.11 -5.52
CA GLN A 138 -11.35 -16.22 -5.32
C GLN A 138 -10.56 -15.65 -6.50
N GLU A 139 -11.01 -15.90 -7.73
CA GLU A 139 -10.38 -15.39 -8.96
C GLU A 139 -10.47 -13.86 -9.10
N LYS A 140 -11.40 -13.20 -8.41
CA LYS A 140 -11.60 -11.75 -8.54
C LYS A 140 -10.66 -10.91 -7.69
N HIS A 141 -10.11 -11.47 -6.61
CA HIS A 141 -9.13 -10.79 -5.76
C HIS A 141 -9.56 -9.38 -5.32
N PHE A 142 -10.86 -9.18 -5.02
CA PHE A 142 -11.41 -7.84 -4.79
C PHE A 142 -10.79 -7.16 -3.60
N ALA A 143 -10.68 -7.85 -2.46
CA ALA A 143 -10.12 -7.24 -1.27
C ALA A 143 -8.63 -7.00 -1.39
N GLU A 144 -7.91 -7.89 -2.08
CA GLU A 144 -6.48 -7.70 -2.32
C GLU A 144 -6.24 -6.49 -3.22
N SER A 145 -7.08 -6.30 -4.24
CA SER A 145 -7.08 -5.10 -5.07
C SER A 145 -7.45 -3.85 -4.25
N ALA A 146 -8.44 -3.92 -3.37
CA ALA A 146 -8.84 -2.82 -2.51
C ALA A 146 -7.70 -2.38 -1.58
N VAL A 147 -7.01 -3.34 -0.97
CA VAL A 147 -5.84 -3.08 -0.11
C VAL A 147 -4.69 -2.47 -0.93
N VAL A 148 -4.43 -2.95 -2.16
CA VAL A 148 -3.42 -2.33 -3.04
C VAL A 148 -3.78 -0.88 -3.36
N THR A 149 -5.05 -0.58 -3.64
CA THR A 149 -5.48 0.80 -3.90
C THR A 149 -5.34 1.70 -2.66
N TYR A 150 -5.49 1.17 -1.45
CA TYR A 150 -5.17 1.92 -0.22
C TYR A 150 -3.70 2.29 -0.17
N VAL A 151 -2.82 1.33 -0.47
CA VAL A 151 -1.38 1.58 -0.49
C VAL A 151 -0.98 2.58 -1.58
N LEU A 152 -1.62 2.53 -2.74
CA LEU A 152 -1.36 3.47 -3.83
C LEU A 152 -1.68 4.92 -3.40
N ILE A 153 -2.81 5.13 -2.71
CA ILE A 153 -3.10 6.41 -2.06
C ILE A 153 -2.06 6.70 -0.96
N GLY A 154 -1.66 5.69 -0.20
CA GLY A 154 -0.58 5.78 0.80
C GLY A 154 0.74 6.33 0.23
N PHE A 155 1.16 5.89 -0.96
CA PHE A 155 2.43 6.29 -1.56
C PHE A 155 2.60 7.78 -1.82
N TYR A 156 1.50 8.50 -2.03
CA TYR A 156 1.56 9.96 -2.10
C TYR A 156 1.27 10.57 -0.73
N SER A 157 0.19 10.15 -0.06
CA SER A 157 -0.28 10.83 1.15
C SER A 157 0.72 10.79 2.31
N TYR A 158 1.51 9.72 2.44
CA TYR A 158 2.55 9.60 3.45
C TYR A 158 3.76 10.52 3.19
N PRO A 159 4.39 10.48 2.01
CA PRO A 159 5.46 11.41 1.69
C PRO A 159 4.98 12.86 1.51
N PHE A 160 3.73 13.10 1.14
CA PHE A 160 3.17 14.45 0.91
C PHE A 160 3.34 15.36 2.12
N ILE A 161 2.98 14.88 3.31
CA ILE A 161 3.15 15.62 4.55
C ILE A 161 4.63 15.82 4.90
N THR A 162 5.46 14.81 4.63
CA THR A 162 6.91 14.88 4.91
C THR A 162 7.61 15.88 4.00
N ILE A 163 7.33 15.80 2.71
CA ILE A 163 8.05 16.50 1.66
C ILE A 163 7.50 17.91 1.52
N LEU A 164 6.19 18.08 1.31
CA LEU A 164 5.62 19.41 1.07
C LEU A 164 5.48 20.22 2.37
N PHE A 165 5.04 19.57 3.45
CA PHE A 165 4.72 20.24 4.72
C PHE A 165 5.81 20.11 5.79
N GLY A 166 6.93 19.46 5.48
CA GLY A 166 8.04 19.33 6.43
C GLY A 166 7.64 18.61 7.73
N LYS A 167 6.71 17.65 7.64
CA LYS A 167 6.12 16.88 8.76
C LYS A 167 5.15 17.66 9.67
N TRP A 168 4.69 18.84 9.29
CA TRP A 168 3.62 19.55 10.01
C TRP A 168 2.27 18.79 9.93
N PRO A 169 1.43 18.77 11.00
CA PRO A 169 1.57 19.49 12.26
C PRO A 169 2.36 18.75 13.35
N ILE A 170 2.81 17.53 13.09
CA ILE A 170 3.49 16.72 14.11
C ILE A 170 4.88 17.26 14.43
N ARG A 171 5.56 17.83 13.44
CA ARG A 171 6.86 18.48 13.62
C ARG A 171 6.81 19.96 13.18
N PRO A 172 7.54 20.85 13.88
CA PRO A 172 8.35 20.60 15.07
C PRO A 172 7.49 20.35 16.32
N SER A 173 7.90 19.38 17.14
CA SER A 173 7.33 19.09 18.47
C SER A 173 8.42 18.43 19.32
N ASP A 174 8.25 18.49 20.65
CA ASP A 174 9.17 17.87 21.61
C ASP A 174 8.97 16.36 21.77
N LEU A 175 8.14 15.74 20.91
CA LEU A 175 7.88 14.31 20.97
C LEU A 175 9.15 13.49 20.64
N PRO A 176 9.63 12.63 21.56
CA PRO A 176 10.70 11.69 21.27
C PRO A 176 10.23 10.57 20.34
N GLN A 177 11.17 9.83 19.76
CA GLN A 177 10.83 8.54 19.15
C GLN A 177 10.54 7.50 20.26
N PRO A 178 9.56 6.61 20.10
CA PRO A 178 8.75 6.39 18.89
C PRO A 178 7.46 7.22 18.81
N GLN A 179 7.17 8.05 19.82
CA GLN A 179 5.90 8.76 19.96
C GLN A 179 5.61 9.66 18.75
N ALA A 180 6.62 10.41 18.30
CA ALA A 180 6.49 11.23 17.10
C ALA A 180 6.24 10.40 15.85
N GLY A 181 6.93 9.27 15.67
CA GLY A 181 6.71 8.39 14.53
C GLY A 181 5.31 7.80 14.52
N PHE A 182 4.77 7.37 15.66
CA PHE A 182 3.38 6.91 15.75
C PHE A 182 2.37 8.04 15.48
N ALA A 183 2.64 9.26 15.93
CA ALA A 183 1.81 10.42 15.62
C ALA A 183 1.83 10.75 14.11
N GLU A 184 2.99 10.68 13.46
CA GLU A 184 3.14 10.82 12.00
C GLU A 184 2.39 9.71 11.25
N ILE A 185 2.51 8.44 11.68
CA ILE A 185 1.76 7.31 11.10
C ILE A 185 0.25 7.54 11.24
N GLY A 186 -0.22 7.91 12.43
CA GLY A 186 -1.64 8.13 12.69
C GLY A 186 -2.21 9.26 11.85
N TYR A 187 -1.52 10.40 11.80
CA TYR A 187 -1.93 11.55 11.00
C TYR A 187 -1.95 11.25 9.49
N CYS A 188 -0.87 10.62 8.98
CA CYS A 188 -0.82 10.22 7.58
C CYS A 188 -1.88 9.16 7.25
N SER A 189 -2.08 8.16 8.10
CA SER A 189 -3.14 7.14 7.93
C SER A 189 -4.53 7.77 7.89
N MET A 190 -4.81 8.75 8.75
CA MET A 190 -6.07 9.48 8.75
C MET A 190 -6.30 10.19 7.41
N LEU A 191 -5.28 10.88 6.88
CA LEU A 191 -5.38 11.52 5.56
C LEU A 191 -5.52 10.50 4.43
N THR A 192 -4.78 9.40 4.48
CA THR A 192 -4.90 8.30 3.51
C THR A 192 -6.32 7.74 3.52
N LEU A 193 -6.91 7.51 4.69
CA LEU A 193 -8.30 7.05 4.82
C LEU A 193 -9.28 8.06 4.24
N PHE A 194 -9.10 9.36 4.52
CA PHE A 194 -9.93 10.40 3.92
C PHE A 194 -9.88 10.38 2.38
N PHE A 195 -8.69 10.34 1.79
CA PHE A 195 -8.52 10.25 0.34
C PHE A 195 -9.07 8.93 -0.22
N TYR A 196 -8.82 7.81 0.46
CA TYR A 196 -9.35 6.50 0.08
C TYR A 196 -10.87 6.48 0.04
N SER A 197 -11.53 7.06 1.05
CA SER A 197 -12.98 7.19 1.13
C SER A 197 -13.58 8.01 -0.01
N ILE A 198 -12.89 9.07 -0.46
CA ILE A 198 -13.40 9.96 -1.52
C ILE A 198 -13.10 9.42 -2.92
N LEU A 199 -11.95 8.76 -3.09
CA LEU A 199 -11.39 8.47 -4.40
C LEU A 199 -11.46 6.98 -4.77
N ILE A 200 -11.49 6.08 -3.79
CA ILE A 200 -11.45 4.63 -4.04
C ILE A 200 -12.78 3.96 -3.66
N VAL A 201 -13.35 4.27 -2.50
CA VAL A 201 -14.61 3.67 -2.06
C VAL A 201 -15.75 3.84 -3.08
N PRO A 202 -15.90 4.98 -3.80
CA PRO A 202 -16.93 5.09 -4.84
C PRO A 202 -16.75 4.10 -5.99
N PHE A 203 -15.51 3.75 -6.35
CA PHE A 203 -15.27 2.71 -7.35
C PHE A 203 -15.76 1.34 -6.87
N TRP A 204 -15.54 1.00 -5.60
CA TRP A 204 -16.12 -0.21 -5.01
C TRP A 204 -17.65 -0.15 -4.97
N GLY A 205 -18.23 1.04 -4.81
CA GLY A 205 -19.67 1.25 -5.01
C GLY A 205 -20.13 0.89 -6.43
N LEU A 206 -19.36 1.23 -7.46
CA LEU A 206 -19.64 0.79 -8.84
C LEU A 206 -19.54 -0.73 -9.00
N VAL A 207 -18.44 -1.33 -8.51
CA VAL A 207 -18.20 -2.78 -8.60
C VAL A 207 -19.30 -3.55 -7.89
N PHE A 208 -19.58 -3.24 -6.63
CA PHE A 208 -20.59 -3.98 -5.86
C PHE A 208 -22.02 -3.54 -6.14
N GLY A 209 -22.26 -2.29 -6.54
CA GLY A 209 -23.61 -1.79 -6.79
C GLY A 209 -24.12 -2.10 -8.19
N LYS A 210 -23.26 -2.07 -9.22
CA LYS A 210 -23.66 -2.30 -10.62
C LYS A 210 -23.14 -3.61 -11.21
N THR A 211 -21.90 -4.02 -10.88
CA THR A 211 -21.29 -5.22 -11.48
C THR A 211 -21.65 -6.49 -10.72
N LEU A 212 -21.72 -6.43 -9.39
CA LEU A 212 -22.01 -7.58 -8.52
C LEU A 212 -23.36 -7.50 -7.80
N GLY A 213 -24.06 -6.38 -7.85
CA GLY A 213 -25.46 -6.25 -7.43
C GLY A 213 -25.70 -5.70 -6.02
N THR A 214 -26.73 -4.85 -5.92
CA THR A 214 -27.46 -4.40 -4.71
C THR A 214 -26.68 -3.79 -3.55
N SER A 215 -25.41 -3.40 -3.70
CA SER A 215 -24.75 -2.59 -2.68
C SER A 215 -25.38 -1.19 -2.60
N PHE A 216 -26.46 -1.04 -1.81
CA PHE A 216 -27.19 0.22 -1.58
C PHE A 216 -26.47 1.17 -0.61
N GLY A 217 -25.41 0.71 0.07
CA GLY A 217 -24.67 1.49 1.06
C GLY A 217 -23.48 2.30 0.52
N LEU A 218 -23.16 2.21 -0.77
CA LEU A 218 -22.00 2.88 -1.37
C LEU A 218 -22.42 3.77 -2.54
N ASN A 219 -21.89 5.00 -2.55
CA ASN A 219 -22.06 5.92 -3.68
C ASN A 219 -21.25 5.46 -4.89
N PHE A 220 -21.64 5.93 -6.08
CA PHE A 220 -20.90 5.70 -7.33
C PHE A 220 -19.81 6.76 -7.55
N PRO A 221 -18.84 6.50 -8.44
CA PRO A 221 -17.78 7.44 -8.81
C PRO A 221 -18.31 8.81 -9.23
N TRP A 222 -18.09 9.82 -8.40
CA TRP A 222 -18.53 11.20 -8.67
C TRP A 222 -17.81 11.83 -9.87
N TRP A 223 -16.60 11.35 -10.17
CA TRP A 223 -15.79 11.85 -11.29
C TRP A 223 -16.27 11.37 -12.65
N GLY A 224 -17.16 10.37 -12.72
CA GLY A 224 -17.63 9.82 -14.01
C GLY A 224 -18.29 10.86 -14.92
N ASN A 225 -18.92 11.89 -14.33
CA ASN A 225 -19.53 12.99 -15.07
C ASN A 225 -18.51 14.04 -15.56
N ILE A 226 -17.28 14.01 -15.05
CA ILE A 226 -16.22 14.97 -15.38
C ILE A 226 -15.37 14.44 -16.54
N ASN A 227 -15.01 13.16 -16.50
CA ASN A 227 -14.03 12.56 -17.42
C ASN A 227 -14.63 11.53 -18.40
N GLY A 228 -15.93 11.23 -18.28
CA GLY A 228 -16.61 10.21 -19.09
C GLY A 228 -16.34 8.75 -18.67
N THR A 229 -15.63 8.49 -17.56
CA THR A 229 -15.36 7.14 -17.04
C THR A 229 -15.36 7.05 -15.51
N GLY A 230 -16.14 6.13 -14.96
CA GLY A 230 -16.13 5.80 -13.53
C GLY A 230 -15.00 4.85 -13.11
N HIS A 231 -14.08 4.50 -14.02
CA HIS A 231 -13.02 3.55 -13.73
C HIS A 231 -11.95 4.14 -12.79
N VAL A 232 -11.43 3.32 -11.87
CA VAL A 232 -10.41 3.75 -10.90
C VAL A 232 -9.08 4.17 -11.55
N HIS A 233 -8.80 3.71 -12.77
CA HIS A 233 -7.59 4.11 -13.50
C HIS A 233 -7.50 5.62 -13.76
N TRP A 234 -8.63 6.33 -13.83
CA TRP A 234 -8.56 7.79 -13.93
C TRP A 234 -8.02 8.41 -12.65
N VAL A 235 -8.46 7.90 -11.49
CA VAL A 235 -7.90 8.29 -10.19
C VAL A 235 -6.41 7.98 -10.14
N PHE A 236 -6.00 6.79 -10.61
CA PHE A 236 -4.58 6.42 -10.66
C PHE A 236 -3.77 7.37 -11.52
N GLY A 237 -4.21 7.68 -12.73
CA GLY A 237 -3.49 8.60 -13.62
C GLY A 237 -3.33 9.98 -12.98
N TRP A 238 -4.39 10.54 -12.37
CA TRP A 238 -4.30 11.80 -11.65
C TRP A 238 -3.36 11.73 -10.44
N TRP A 239 -3.38 10.62 -9.71
CA TRP A 239 -2.53 10.41 -8.54
C TRP A 239 -1.05 10.24 -8.89
N GLU A 240 -0.74 9.57 -10.00
CA GLU A 240 0.62 9.47 -10.53
C GLU A 240 1.20 10.85 -10.88
N TRP A 241 0.38 11.75 -11.44
CA TRP A 241 0.78 13.15 -11.64
C TRP A 241 1.10 13.88 -10.33
N MET A 242 0.34 13.60 -9.27
CA MET A 242 0.62 14.18 -7.94
C MET A 242 1.94 13.68 -7.36
N ILE A 243 2.30 12.42 -7.61
CA ILE A 243 3.61 11.86 -7.23
C ILE A 243 4.75 12.60 -7.96
N ILE A 244 4.58 12.94 -9.24
CA ILE A 244 5.56 13.74 -9.98
C ILE A 244 5.74 15.12 -9.31
N VAL A 245 4.65 15.81 -9.00
CA VAL A 245 4.70 17.11 -8.29
C VAL A 245 5.43 16.99 -6.95
N LEU A 246 5.18 15.90 -6.22
CA LEU A 246 5.81 15.61 -4.94
C LEU A 246 7.34 15.46 -5.06
N PHE A 247 7.84 14.76 -6.07
CA PHE A 247 9.29 14.62 -6.29
C PHE A 247 9.93 15.86 -6.93
N MET A 248 9.18 16.62 -7.73
CA MET A 248 9.67 17.87 -8.31
C MET A 248 9.77 18.98 -7.28
N THR A 249 8.93 18.99 -6.24
CA THR A 249 8.91 20.09 -5.28
C THR A 249 10.26 20.31 -4.58
N PRO A 250 10.95 19.29 -4.05
CA PRO A 250 12.30 19.44 -3.53
C PRO A 250 13.35 19.89 -4.54
N ASN A 251 13.16 19.63 -5.84
CA ASN A 251 14.14 19.98 -6.87
C ASN A 251 13.94 21.39 -7.42
N VAL A 252 12.72 21.94 -7.28
CA VAL A 252 12.35 23.25 -7.84
C VAL A 252 12.28 24.32 -6.75
N TRP A 253 11.79 23.96 -5.57
CA TRP A 253 11.46 24.91 -4.51
C TRP A 253 12.33 24.78 -3.26
N ARG A 254 13.26 23.82 -3.21
CA ARG A 254 14.22 23.63 -2.10
C ARG A 254 15.63 23.42 -2.65
#